data_AF-A0AAP6AUV0-F1
#
_entry.id   AF-A0AAP6AUV0-F1
#
_cell.length_a   1.000
_cell.length_b   1.000
_cell.length_c   1.000
_cell.angle_alpha   90.00
_cell.angle_beta   90.00
_cell.angle_gamma   90.00
#
_symmetry.space_group_name_H-M   'P 1'
#
loop_
_entity.id
_entity.type
_entity.pdbx_description
1 polymer ?
#
loop_
_entity_poly.entity_id
_entity_poly.type
_entity_poly.pdbx_seq_one_letter_code
_entity_poly.pdbx_strand_id
1 'polypeptide(L)'
;MISAATLNSELINKIAQDFAQATSLAVVVVNIHGDEISELFNFTPFCQMMRQHPQLSTRCRMSDRCGGLEASKSDQPCIYRCHAGLTDFSIPLVIAGHLVGFVLCGQVRLRNDDVDLVDILNVDDCWQADPELLNEFRKVPEMDYSRVMASADLLKLIVENCLKKQLNFVVIKENKSQSDSVRQTRAPNPHDNKMKKALRYIDAHLSDDLRLEDVASHVYLSPYYFSKLFKKYHGIGFNAWVNQQRMASARELLCHSDWSIASIARNLGFSQTSYFCKVFRQTYQVTPQVYRQQVSENAAMETV
;
A
#
# COMPACT_ATOMS: atom_id res chain seq x y z
N MET A 1 5.90 22.59 -17.12
CA MET A 1 4.50 22.23 -16.78
C MET A 1 4.54 20.94 -15.97
N ILE A 2 4.52 21.04 -14.65
CA ILE A 2 4.51 19.90 -13.73
C ILE A 2 3.09 19.34 -13.74
N SER A 3 2.94 18.04 -14.03
CA SER A 3 1.61 17.41 -14.04
C SER A 3 1.08 17.33 -12.61
N ALA A 4 -0.25 17.46 -12.42
CA ALA A 4 -0.88 17.31 -11.11
C ALA A 4 -0.60 15.94 -10.43
N ALA A 5 -0.10 14.94 -11.17
CA ALA A 5 0.35 13.66 -10.61
C ALA A 5 1.76 13.75 -9.99
N THR A 6 2.65 14.58 -10.55
CA THR A 6 4.02 14.79 -10.07
C THR A 6 4.06 15.72 -8.85
N LEU A 7 3.11 16.65 -8.77
CA LEU A 7 2.99 17.60 -7.66
C LEU A 7 2.61 16.93 -6.33
N ASN A 8 1.88 15.80 -6.37
CA ASN A 8 1.46 15.07 -5.17
C ASN A 8 2.58 14.21 -4.58
N SER A 9 3.42 13.58 -5.42
CA SER A 9 4.53 12.76 -4.91
C SER A 9 5.62 13.59 -4.25
N GLU A 10 5.97 14.75 -4.83
CA GLU A 10 6.99 15.65 -4.26
C GLU A 10 6.55 16.23 -2.91
N LEU A 11 5.28 16.65 -2.79
CA LEU A 11 4.76 17.19 -1.54
C LEU A 11 4.68 16.12 -0.44
N ILE A 12 4.18 14.92 -0.76
CA ILE A 12 4.09 13.83 0.22
C ILE A 12 5.49 13.39 0.67
N ASN A 13 6.44 13.28 -0.26
CA ASN A 13 7.83 12.97 0.10
C ASN A 13 8.45 14.06 0.98
N LYS A 14 8.18 15.34 0.69
CA LYS A 14 8.64 16.46 1.54
C LYS A 14 8.03 16.39 2.94
N ILE A 15 6.73 16.12 3.05
CA ILE A 15 6.04 15.95 4.35
C ILE A 15 6.69 14.79 5.12
N ALA A 16 6.89 13.65 4.47
CA ALA A 16 7.52 12.48 5.08
C ALA A 16 8.93 12.79 5.59
N GLN A 17 9.76 13.44 4.78
CA GLN A 17 11.11 13.84 5.13
C GLN A 17 11.15 14.83 6.29
N ASP A 18 10.39 15.93 6.21
CA ASP A 18 10.36 16.98 7.24
C ASP A 18 9.83 16.41 8.56
N PHE A 19 8.79 15.57 8.51
CA PHE A 19 8.21 14.94 9.69
C PHE A 19 9.20 13.97 10.35
N ALA A 20 9.88 13.14 9.56
CA ALA A 20 10.93 12.24 10.06
C ALA A 20 12.04 13.03 10.76
N GLN A 21 12.51 14.12 10.15
CA GLN A 21 13.54 14.99 10.74
C GLN A 21 13.08 15.65 12.03
N ALA A 22 11.84 16.15 12.08
CA ALA A 22 11.31 16.86 13.24
C ALA A 22 11.00 15.94 14.43
N THR A 23 10.58 14.71 14.17
CA THR A 23 10.13 13.77 15.22
C THR A 23 11.16 12.72 15.59
N SER A 24 12.18 12.53 14.74
CA SER A 24 13.12 11.40 14.79
C SER A 24 12.43 10.04 14.69
N LEU A 25 11.21 9.98 14.15
CA LEU A 25 10.55 8.74 13.76
C LEU A 25 10.96 8.32 12.36
N ALA A 26 10.96 7.01 12.10
CA ALA A 26 11.08 6.52 10.73
C ALA A 26 9.80 6.86 9.95
N VAL A 27 9.92 7.21 8.67
CA VAL A 27 8.77 7.48 7.78
C VAL A 27 9.01 6.90 6.40
N VAL A 28 8.01 6.21 5.85
CA VAL A 28 7.99 5.71 4.47
C VAL A 28 6.62 5.90 3.86
N VAL A 29 6.59 6.10 2.55
CA VAL A 29 5.37 6.13 1.75
C VAL A 29 5.34 4.89 0.88
N VAL A 30 4.23 4.17 0.89
CA VAL A 30 4.04 2.95 0.08
C VAL A 30 2.78 3.02 -0.76
N ASN A 31 2.74 2.25 -1.85
CA ASN A 31 1.51 2.02 -2.61
C ASN A 31 0.53 1.11 -1.83
N ILE A 32 -0.63 0.84 -2.41
CA ILE A 32 -1.65 -0.02 -1.76
C ILE A 32 -1.23 -1.49 -1.57
N HIS A 33 -0.14 -1.92 -2.22
CA HIS A 33 0.43 -3.27 -2.11
C HIS A 33 1.55 -3.36 -1.07
N GLY A 34 1.96 -2.24 -0.48
CA GLY A 34 3.07 -2.16 0.46
C GLY A 34 4.43 -1.96 -0.18
N ASP A 35 4.50 -1.67 -1.49
CA ASP A 35 5.76 -1.33 -2.15
C ASP A 35 6.15 0.12 -1.89
N GLU A 36 7.42 0.34 -1.57
CA GLU A 36 8.00 1.65 -1.29
C GLU A 36 7.92 2.56 -2.53
N ILE A 37 7.33 3.75 -2.35
CA ILE A 37 7.26 4.81 -3.36
C ILE A 37 8.00 6.09 -2.94
N SER A 38 8.58 6.08 -1.74
CA SER A 38 9.53 7.09 -1.24
C SER A 38 10.84 6.46 -0.82
N GLU A 39 11.83 7.30 -0.49
CA GLU A 39 12.99 6.87 0.28
C GLU A 39 12.57 6.45 1.71
N LEU A 40 13.45 5.71 2.38
CA LEU A 40 13.30 5.29 3.77
C LEU A 40 13.87 6.38 4.70
N PHE A 41 13.01 7.30 5.16
CA PHE A 41 13.46 8.43 5.97
C PHE A 41 13.67 8.02 7.43
N ASN A 42 14.87 8.23 7.95
CA ASN A 42 15.22 8.02 9.37
C ASN A 42 14.99 6.59 9.88
N PHE A 43 15.11 5.60 8.99
CA PHE A 43 15.05 4.18 9.36
C PHE A 43 16.27 3.77 10.18
N THR A 44 16.04 2.97 11.21
CA THR A 44 17.11 2.39 12.04
C THR A 44 17.89 1.33 11.25
N PRO A 45 19.16 1.05 11.61
CA PRO A 45 19.92 -0.05 11.01
C PRO A 45 19.16 -1.38 11.04
N PHE A 46 18.49 -1.68 12.16
CA PHE A 46 17.62 -2.85 12.28
C PHE A 46 16.58 -2.92 11.15
N CYS A 47 15.77 -1.87 10.97
CA CYS A 47 14.71 -1.88 9.95
C CYS A 47 15.28 -1.91 8.51
N GLN A 48 16.44 -1.28 8.29
CA GLN A 48 17.13 -1.34 7.00
C GLN A 48 17.61 -2.77 6.69
N MET A 49 18.22 -3.46 7.65
CA MET A 49 18.65 -4.85 7.51
C MET A 49 17.45 -5.77 7.25
N MET A 50 16.37 -5.63 8.02
CA MET A 50 15.14 -6.41 7.84
C MET A 50 14.57 -6.27 6.41
N ARG A 51 14.56 -5.05 5.87
CA ARG A 51 14.07 -4.76 4.50
C ARG A 51 15.02 -5.20 3.39
N GLN A 52 16.29 -5.40 3.69
CA GLN A 52 17.29 -5.92 2.75
C GLN A 52 17.41 -7.46 2.83
N HIS A 53 16.91 -8.08 3.90
CA HIS A 53 16.99 -9.51 4.09
C HIS A 53 16.11 -10.28 3.07
N PRO A 54 16.64 -11.33 2.40
CA PRO A 54 15.92 -12.06 1.36
C PRO A 54 14.57 -12.63 1.82
N GLN A 55 14.48 -13.09 3.06
CA GLN A 55 13.27 -13.73 3.61
C GLN A 55 12.37 -12.75 4.40
N LEU A 56 12.95 -11.73 5.04
CA LEU A 56 12.21 -10.87 5.98
C LEU A 56 11.62 -9.63 5.29
N SER A 57 12.23 -9.18 4.20
CA SER A 57 11.77 -8.00 3.44
C SER A 57 10.31 -8.10 2.98
N THR A 58 9.85 -9.29 2.61
CA THR A 58 8.45 -9.54 2.23
C THR A 58 7.51 -9.34 3.41
N ARG A 59 7.93 -9.68 4.64
CA ARG A 59 7.13 -9.43 5.85
C ARG A 59 7.08 -7.95 6.24
N CYS A 60 8.15 -7.18 5.98
CA CYS A 60 8.12 -5.72 6.10
C CYS A 60 7.05 -5.12 5.18
N ARG A 61 7.09 -5.43 3.88
CA ARG A 61 6.10 -4.94 2.91
C ARG A 61 4.67 -5.37 3.26
N MET A 62 4.51 -6.60 3.75
CA MET A 62 3.21 -7.09 4.21
C MET A 62 2.72 -6.32 5.44
N SER A 63 3.61 -6.02 6.40
CA SER A 63 3.26 -5.18 7.55
C SER A 63 2.79 -3.81 7.10
N ASP A 64 3.49 -3.21 6.14
CA ASP A 64 3.12 -1.90 5.60
C ASP A 64 1.72 -1.93 4.95
N ARG A 65 1.47 -2.95 4.12
CA ARG A 65 0.18 -3.15 3.46
C ARG A 65 -0.96 -3.37 4.46
N CYS A 66 -0.78 -4.31 5.39
CA CYS A 66 -1.82 -4.68 6.34
C CYS A 66 -2.12 -3.53 7.31
N GLY A 67 -1.08 -2.85 7.82
CA GLY A 67 -1.23 -1.65 8.64
C GLY A 67 -1.95 -0.53 7.90
N GLY A 68 -1.58 -0.28 6.64
CA GLY A 68 -2.25 0.72 5.80
C GLY A 68 -3.74 0.42 5.56
N LEU A 69 -4.07 -0.83 5.20
CA LEU A 69 -5.44 -1.26 4.97
C LEU A 69 -6.28 -1.29 6.25
N GLU A 70 -5.67 -1.52 7.40
CA GLU A 70 -6.38 -1.40 8.68
C GLU A 70 -6.75 0.05 8.96
N ALA A 71 -5.82 0.99 8.75
CA ALA A 71 -6.10 2.41 8.88
C ALA A 71 -7.18 2.89 7.91
N SER A 72 -7.28 2.34 6.70
CA SER A 72 -8.30 2.78 5.73
C SER A 72 -9.74 2.40 6.11
N LYS A 73 -9.94 1.52 7.10
CA LYS A 73 -11.28 1.16 7.61
C LYS A 73 -11.89 2.25 8.48
N SER A 74 -11.07 3.17 9.00
CA SER A 74 -11.52 4.26 9.86
C SER A 74 -10.91 5.58 9.39
N ASP A 75 -11.45 6.71 9.84
CA ASP A 75 -10.82 8.01 9.61
C ASP A 75 -9.71 8.28 10.63
N GLN A 76 -9.22 7.29 11.39
CA GLN A 76 -8.21 7.49 12.43
C GLN A 76 -6.89 6.82 12.03
N PRO A 77 -5.73 7.35 12.48
CA PRO A 77 -4.47 6.63 12.32
C PRO A 77 -4.57 5.26 12.98
N CYS A 78 -4.10 4.21 12.32
CA CYS A 78 -4.02 2.89 12.94
C CYS A 78 -2.64 2.71 13.56
N ILE A 79 -2.58 2.49 14.87
CA ILE A 79 -1.35 2.12 15.57
C ILE A 79 -1.37 0.60 15.77
N TYR A 80 -0.32 -0.08 15.34
CA TYR A 80 -0.25 -1.53 15.30
C TYR A 80 1.17 -2.02 15.61
N ARG A 81 1.29 -3.34 15.84
CA ARG A 81 2.59 -4.02 15.90
C ARG A 81 2.95 -4.57 14.53
N CYS A 82 4.13 -4.21 14.01
CA CYS A 82 4.64 -4.81 12.79
C CYS A 82 5.10 -6.25 13.05
N HIS A 83 5.39 -7.01 11.99
CA HIS A 83 5.82 -8.41 12.13
C HIS A 83 7.06 -8.61 13.02
N ALA A 84 7.91 -7.60 13.20
CA ALA A 84 9.10 -7.68 14.05
C ALA A 84 8.83 -7.26 15.51
N GLY A 85 7.58 -6.98 15.87
CA GLY A 85 7.18 -6.55 17.21
C GLY A 85 7.38 -5.06 17.50
N LEU A 86 7.84 -4.26 16.53
CA LEU A 86 7.93 -2.81 16.69
C LEU A 86 6.56 -2.15 16.53
N THR A 87 6.37 -1.03 17.23
CA THR A 87 5.18 -0.20 17.08
C THR A 87 5.33 0.73 15.89
N ASP A 88 4.29 0.74 15.06
CA ASP A 88 4.19 1.51 13.84
C ASP A 88 2.78 2.06 13.72
N PHE A 89 2.60 3.10 12.91
CA PHE A 89 1.27 3.62 12.60
C PHE A 89 1.15 4.05 11.15
N SER A 90 -0.07 3.98 10.63
CA SER A 90 -0.35 4.25 9.23
C SER A 90 -1.45 5.29 9.06
N ILE A 91 -1.31 6.10 8.02
CA ILE A 91 -2.28 7.11 7.59
C ILE A 91 -2.61 6.86 6.12
N PRO A 92 -3.89 6.69 5.76
CA PRO A 92 -4.30 6.47 4.38
C PRO A 92 -4.13 7.75 3.56
N LEU A 93 -3.52 7.61 2.38
CA LEU A 93 -3.43 8.67 1.40
C LEU A 93 -4.62 8.58 0.46
N VAL A 94 -5.58 9.49 0.63
CA VAL A 94 -6.78 9.58 -0.20
C VAL A 94 -6.72 10.83 -1.07
N ILE A 95 -6.70 10.65 -2.39
CA ILE A 95 -6.67 11.75 -3.37
C ILE A 95 -7.93 11.68 -4.22
N ALA A 96 -8.72 12.75 -4.20
CA ALA A 96 -10.00 12.83 -4.92
C ALA A 96 -10.96 11.66 -4.59
N GLY A 97 -10.98 11.22 -3.33
CA GLY A 97 -11.81 10.10 -2.86
C GLY A 97 -11.23 8.72 -3.17
N HIS A 98 -10.01 8.62 -3.69
CA HIS A 98 -9.38 7.34 -4.02
C HIS A 98 -8.18 7.06 -3.12
N LEU A 99 -8.13 5.87 -2.54
CA LEU A 99 -6.99 5.38 -1.78
C LEU A 99 -5.82 5.10 -2.74
N VAL A 100 -4.71 5.81 -2.59
CA VAL A 100 -3.53 5.69 -3.48
C VAL A 100 -2.32 5.06 -2.80
N GLY A 101 -2.36 4.87 -1.49
CA GLY A 101 -1.27 4.35 -0.70
C GLY A 101 -1.37 4.77 0.75
N PHE A 102 -0.25 4.65 1.47
CA PHE A 102 -0.19 4.90 2.90
C PHE A 102 1.10 5.66 3.25
N VAL A 103 1.03 6.54 4.23
CA VAL A 103 2.20 7.04 4.95
C VAL A 103 2.32 6.22 6.21
N LEU A 104 3.47 5.59 6.41
CA LEU A 104 3.78 4.79 7.59
C LEU A 104 4.85 5.50 8.39
N CYS A 105 4.70 5.46 9.70
CA CYS A 105 5.60 6.13 10.60
C CYS A 105 5.66 5.43 11.96
N GLY A 106 6.86 5.38 12.53
CA GLY A 106 7.07 4.73 13.80
C GLY A 106 8.39 3.98 13.80
N GLN A 107 8.30 2.65 13.88
CA GLN A 107 9.42 1.72 14.11
C GLN A 107 10.12 2.03 15.42
N VAL A 108 9.33 2.09 16.48
CA VAL A 108 9.80 2.33 17.85
C VAL A 108 9.43 1.17 18.76
N ARG A 109 10.20 1.00 19.82
CA ARG A 109 9.83 0.13 20.94
C ARG A 109 8.97 0.95 21.90
N LEU A 110 7.86 0.39 22.39
CA LEU A 110 7.10 1.04 23.46
C LEU A 110 7.80 0.82 24.79
N ARG A 111 7.83 1.84 25.66
CA ARG A 111 8.42 1.71 27.00
C ARG A 111 7.57 0.85 27.94
N ASN A 112 6.25 0.90 27.77
CA ASN A 112 5.29 0.16 28.58
C ASN A 112 4.37 -0.63 27.63
N ASP A 113 4.29 -1.95 27.84
CA ASP A 113 3.55 -2.87 26.97
C ASP A 113 2.06 -3.03 27.36
N ASP A 114 1.56 -2.27 28.34
CA ASP A 114 0.17 -2.33 28.84
C ASP A 114 -0.88 -1.79 27.85
N VAL A 115 -0.51 -1.61 26.57
CA VAL A 115 -1.40 -1.14 25.52
C VAL A 115 -1.66 -2.27 24.53
N ASP A 116 -2.92 -2.66 24.42
CA ASP A 116 -3.40 -3.57 23.39
C ASP A 116 -3.43 -2.84 22.04
N LEU A 117 -2.42 -3.11 21.22
CA LEU A 117 -2.32 -2.63 19.85
C LEU A 117 -3.04 -3.58 18.90
N VAL A 118 -3.41 -3.05 17.72
CA VAL A 118 -4.04 -3.88 16.69
C VAL A 118 -3.03 -4.89 16.14
N ASP A 119 -3.42 -6.17 16.16
CA ASP A 119 -2.66 -7.25 15.53
C ASP A 119 -3.02 -7.32 14.04
N ILE A 120 -2.14 -6.78 13.20
CA ILE A 120 -2.32 -6.78 11.75
C ILE A 120 -1.78 -8.06 11.09
N LEU A 121 -0.81 -8.71 11.73
CA LEU A 121 -0.07 -9.88 11.26
C LEU A 121 0.49 -10.64 12.47
N ASN A 122 0.79 -11.93 12.28
CA ASN A 122 1.56 -12.68 13.26
C ASN A 122 2.97 -12.11 13.40
N VAL A 123 3.40 -11.92 14.65
CA VAL A 123 4.78 -11.61 14.98
C VAL A 123 5.66 -12.77 14.50
N ASP A 124 6.77 -12.41 13.87
CA ASP A 124 7.80 -13.32 13.43
C ASP A 124 8.98 -13.17 14.36
N ASP A 125 9.33 -14.25 15.07
CA ASP A 125 10.46 -14.25 16.00
C ASP A 125 11.73 -14.86 15.39
N CYS A 126 11.69 -15.32 14.12
CA CYS A 126 12.84 -16.00 13.52
C CYS A 126 14.07 -15.09 13.36
N TRP A 127 13.86 -13.78 13.19
CA TRP A 127 14.95 -12.79 13.12
C TRP A 127 15.73 -12.69 14.44
N GLN A 128 15.15 -13.09 15.57
CA GLN A 128 15.83 -13.08 16.86
C GLN A 128 16.96 -14.12 16.93
N ALA A 129 16.97 -15.12 16.04
CA ALA A 129 18.06 -16.09 15.93
C ALA A 129 19.34 -15.48 15.35
N ASP A 130 19.25 -14.35 14.65
CA ASP A 130 20.41 -13.61 14.13
C ASP A 130 20.94 -12.64 15.22
N PRO A 131 22.18 -12.85 15.73
CA PRO A 131 22.74 -12.00 16.78
C PRO A 131 22.94 -10.54 16.36
N GLU A 132 23.18 -10.27 15.07
CA GLU A 132 23.37 -8.92 14.56
C GLU A 132 22.04 -8.16 14.55
N LEU A 133 20.98 -8.79 14.02
CA LEU A 133 19.62 -8.23 14.05
C LEU A 133 19.15 -8.02 15.50
N LEU A 134 19.39 -8.98 16.38
CA LEU A 134 19.02 -8.85 17.80
C LEU A 134 19.75 -7.67 18.48
N ASN A 135 21.02 -7.45 18.15
CA ASN A 135 21.80 -6.33 18.67
C ASN A 135 21.28 -4.98 18.15
N GLU A 136 20.97 -4.87 16.86
CA GLU A 136 20.42 -3.64 16.29
C GLU A 136 18.99 -3.37 16.78
N PHE A 137 18.17 -4.41 17.00
CA PHE A 137 16.83 -4.27 17.55
C PHE A 137 16.84 -3.59 18.93
N ARG A 138 17.79 -3.96 19.79
CA ARG A 138 17.96 -3.35 21.13
C ARG A 138 18.29 -1.85 21.07
N LYS A 139 18.81 -1.37 19.94
CA LYS A 139 19.13 0.04 19.72
C LYS A 139 17.97 0.83 19.12
N VAL A 140 16.89 0.16 18.70
CA VAL A 140 15.69 0.84 18.20
C VAL A 140 15.16 1.79 19.29
N PRO A 141 14.85 3.06 18.95
CA PRO A 141 14.40 4.04 19.92
C PRO A 141 13.16 3.60 20.68
N GLU A 142 13.13 3.95 21.97
CA GLU A 142 11.98 3.75 22.83
C GLU A 142 11.11 5.01 22.93
N MET A 143 9.79 4.82 22.93
CA MET A 143 8.82 5.91 22.93
C MET A 143 7.61 5.58 23.81
N ASP A 144 7.06 6.60 24.46
CA ASP A 144 5.81 6.45 25.21
C ASP A 144 4.62 6.43 24.24
N TYR A 145 3.61 5.61 24.51
CA TYR A 145 2.43 5.47 23.65
C TYR A 145 1.72 6.81 23.40
N SER A 146 1.64 7.68 24.41
CA SER A 146 1.06 9.03 24.27
C SER A 146 1.79 9.89 23.24
N ARG A 147 3.10 9.71 23.11
CA ARG A 147 3.92 10.42 22.12
C ARG A 147 3.70 9.82 20.72
N VAL A 148 3.53 8.50 20.59
CA VAL A 148 3.17 7.83 19.33
C VAL A 148 1.81 8.35 18.84
N MET A 149 0.80 8.36 19.70
CA MET A 149 -0.53 8.93 19.41
C MET A 149 -0.44 10.38 18.93
N ALA A 150 0.27 11.24 19.67
CA ALA A 150 0.41 12.65 19.31
C ALA A 150 1.13 12.84 17.96
N SER A 151 2.14 12.02 17.66
CA SER A 151 2.82 12.00 16.36
C SER A 151 1.88 11.56 15.23
N ALA A 152 1.06 10.53 15.47
CA ALA A 152 0.10 10.04 14.50
C ALA A 152 -0.98 11.08 14.16
N ASP A 153 -1.55 11.72 15.18
CA ASP A 153 -2.53 12.79 15.01
C ASP A 153 -1.94 13.99 14.26
N LEU A 154 -0.72 14.38 14.60
CA LEU A 154 -0.03 15.49 13.94
C LEU A 154 0.24 15.18 12.46
N LEU A 155 0.76 13.99 12.14
CA LEU A 155 1.02 13.62 10.76
C LEU A 155 -0.28 13.53 9.96
N LYS A 156 -1.35 13.00 10.55
CA LYS A 156 -2.68 12.98 9.93
C LYS A 156 -3.15 14.38 9.59
N LEU A 157 -3.07 15.32 10.55
CA LEU A 157 -3.44 16.72 10.35
C LEU A 157 -2.64 17.38 9.22
N ILE A 158 -1.34 17.10 9.13
CA ILE A 158 -0.48 17.63 8.06
C ILE A 158 -0.91 17.05 6.72
N VAL A 159 -1.00 15.73 6.60
CA VAL A 159 -1.36 15.02 5.37
C VAL A 159 -2.72 15.49 4.87
N GLU A 160 -3.74 15.49 5.72
CA GLU A 160 -5.09 15.92 5.32
C GLU A 160 -5.14 17.38 4.89
N ASN A 161 -4.53 18.29 5.65
CA ASN A 161 -4.60 19.71 5.32
C ASN A 161 -3.79 20.06 4.07
N CYS A 162 -2.67 19.38 3.84
CA CYS A 162 -1.89 19.53 2.62
C CYS A 162 -2.64 18.99 1.40
N LEU A 163 -3.30 17.83 1.51
CA LEU A 163 -4.09 17.24 0.43
C LEU A 163 -5.39 18.04 0.16
N LYS A 164 -6.08 18.52 1.19
CA LYS A 164 -7.30 19.37 1.06
C LYS A 164 -6.99 20.71 0.39
N LYS A 165 -5.87 21.37 0.71
CA LYS A 165 -5.47 22.63 0.07
C LYS A 165 -5.22 22.49 -1.44
N GLN A 166 -4.81 21.32 -1.91
CA GLN A 166 -4.61 21.07 -3.34
C GLN A 166 -5.92 20.95 -4.13
N LEU A 167 -6.99 20.43 -3.53
CA LEU A 167 -8.31 20.37 -4.17
C LEU A 167 -8.90 21.77 -4.41
N ASN A 168 -8.69 22.71 -3.48
CA ASN A 168 -9.19 24.09 -3.63
C ASN A 168 -8.41 24.91 -4.66
N PHE A 169 -7.13 24.59 -4.92
CA PHE A 169 -6.34 25.34 -5.91
C PHE A 169 -6.67 24.96 -7.36
N VAL A 170 -7.18 23.74 -7.59
CA VAL A 170 -7.60 23.28 -8.93
C VAL A 170 -8.93 23.90 -9.36
N VAL A 171 -9.80 24.28 -8.42
CA VAL A 171 -11.14 24.83 -8.71
C VAL A 171 -11.10 26.32 -9.13
N ILE A 172 -9.98 27.04 -8.97
CA ILE A 172 -9.90 28.51 -9.23
C ILE A 172 -9.03 28.87 -10.45
N LYS A 173 -8.61 27.91 -11.29
CA LYS A 173 -7.90 28.23 -12.55
C LYS A 173 -8.66 27.76 -13.79
N GLU A 174 -9.83 28.34 -14.02
CA GLU A 174 -10.37 28.47 -15.37
C GLU A 174 -10.04 29.86 -15.94
N ASN A 175 -9.40 29.83 -17.11
CA ASN A 175 -9.22 30.90 -18.10
C ASN A 175 -8.41 32.14 -17.72
N LYS A 176 -7.17 32.19 -18.23
CA LYS A 176 -6.87 33.14 -19.31
C LYS A 176 -5.70 32.64 -20.17
N SER A 177 -5.96 32.69 -21.47
CA SER A 177 -5.06 32.52 -22.60
C SER A 177 -3.76 33.28 -22.41
N GLN A 178 -2.63 32.65 -22.76
CA GLN A 178 -1.70 33.22 -23.73
C GLN A 178 -0.63 32.21 -24.14
N SER A 179 -0.32 32.29 -25.43
CA SER A 179 0.78 31.69 -26.16
C SER A 179 2.11 31.78 -25.43
N ASP A 180 2.90 30.70 -25.48
CA ASP A 180 4.30 30.83 -25.88
C ASP A 180 4.90 29.49 -26.31
N SER A 181 5.91 29.63 -27.14
CA SER A 181 6.49 28.65 -28.05
C SER A 181 7.65 27.84 -27.46
N VAL A 182 8.06 26.81 -28.20
CA VAL A 182 9.37 26.09 -28.14
C VAL A 182 9.49 24.90 -27.17
N ARG A 183 9.37 23.67 -27.70
CA ARG A 183 10.45 22.65 -27.91
C ARG A 183 9.86 21.28 -28.21
N GLN A 184 10.24 20.70 -29.34
CA GLN A 184 9.82 19.38 -29.81
C GLN A 184 10.40 18.27 -28.91
N THR A 185 9.53 17.62 -28.15
CA THR A 185 9.69 16.23 -27.70
C THR A 185 8.36 15.53 -27.98
N ARG A 186 8.41 14.32 -28.56
CA ARG A 186 7.23 13.57 -29.05
C ARG A 186 6.08 13.62 -28.04
N ALA A 187 4.95 14.18 -28.45
CA ALA A 187 3.77 14.31 -27.60
C ALA A 187 3.33 12.91 -27.11
N PRO A 188 3.06 12.73 -25.81
CA PRO A 188 2.45 11.51 -25.31
C PRO A 188 1.10 11.33 -26.01
N ASN A 189 0.85 10.13 -26.54
CA ASN A 189 -0.42 9.83 -27.18
C ASN A 189 -1.55 10.13 -26.16
N PRO A 190 -2.62 10.84 -26.51
CA PRO A 190 -3.77 11.07 -25.61
C PRO A 190 -4.28 9.78 -24.96
N HIS A 191 -4.11 8.63 -25.63
CA HIS A 191 -4.44 7.31 -25.11
C HIS A 191 -3.49 6.81 -24.00
N ASP A 192 -2.21 7.20 -23.98
CA ASP A 192 -1.26 6.84 -22.92
C ASP A 192 -1.64 7.48 -21.58
N ASN A 193 -2.07 8.75 -21.62
CA ASN A 193 -2.49 9.46 -20.40
C ASN A 193 -3.82 8.88 -19.87
N LYS A 194 -4.76 8.55 -20.76
CA LYS A 194 -6.00 7.85 -20.38
C LYS A 194 -5.72 6.46 -19.81
N MET A 195 -4.80 5.70 -20.39
CA MET A 195 -4.43 4.37 -19.88
C MET A 195 -3.75 4.45 -18.50
N LYS A 196 -2.84 5.40 -18.30
CA LYS A 196 -2.21 5.64 -16.98
C LYS A 196 -3.25 5.99 -15.91
N LYS A 197 -4.23 6.83 -16.25
CA LYS A 197 -5.35 7.15 -15.34
C LYS A 197 -6.22 5.93 -15.04
N ALA A 198 -6.53 5.13 -16.07
CA ALA A 198 -7.30 3.89 -15.89
C ALA A 198 -6.57 2.93 -14.95
N LEU A 199 -5.27 2.71 -15.14
CA LEU A 199 -4.49 1.82 -14.27
C LEU A 199 -4.46 2.29 -12.83
N ARG A 200 -4.28 3.60 -12.59
CA ARG A 200 -4.36 4.17 -11.24
C ARG A 200 -5.73 3.95 -10.60
N TYR A 201 -6.80 4.12 -11.38
CA TYR A 201 -8.15 3.88 -10.89
C TYR A 201 -8.38 2.40 -10.57
N ILE A 202 -7.91 1.50 -11.42
CA ILE A 202 -8.03 0.05 -11.20
C ILE A 202 -7.27 -0.38 -9.94
N ASP A 203 -6.06 0.14 -9.75
CA ASP A 203 -5.25 -0.15 -8.58
C ASP A 203 -5.99 0.26 -7.30
N ALA A 204 -6.42 1.52 -7.24
CA ALA A 204 -7.15 2.09 -6.09
C ALA A 204 -8.46 1.37 -5.71
N HIS A 205 -9.08 0.65 -6.65
CA HIS A 205 -10.38 -0.03 -6.47
C HIS A 205 -10.28 -1.55 -6.65
N LEU A 206 -9.07 -2.12 -6.60
CA LEU A 206 -8.89 -3.55 -6.82
C LEU A 206 -9.64 -4.41 -5.79
N SER A 207 -9.82 -3.86 -4.59
CA SER A 207 -10.52 -4.44 -3.44
C SER A 207 -12.05 -4.26 -3.48
N ASP A 208 -12.58 -3.47 -4.43
CA ASP A 208 -14.01 -3.16 -4.57
C ASP A 208 -14.68 -4.05 -5.64
N ASP A 209 -16.00 -3.93 -5.84
CA ASP A 209 -16.68 -4.52 -7.01
C ASP A 209 -16.37 -3.71 -8.29
N LEU A 210 -15.14 -3.84 -8.78
CA LEU A 210 -14.64 -3.07 -9.92
C LEU A 210 -15.12 -3.63 -11.26
N ARG A 211 -15.92 -2.84 -11.99
CA ARG A 211 -16.42 -3.21 -13.31
C ARG A 211 -15.72 -2.42 -14.41
N LEU A 212 -15.76 -2.98 -15.63
CA LEU A 212 -15.17 -2.35 -16.81
C LEU A 212 -15.80 -0.99 -17.09
N GLU A 213 -17.11 -0.89 -16.87
CA GLU A 213 -17.89 0.33 -17.07
C GLU A 213 -17.45 1.47 -16.15
N ASP A 214 -17.04 1.16 -14.92
CA ASP A 214 -16.58 2.13 -13.93
C ASP A 214 -15.27 2.77 -14.39
N VAL A 215 -14.31 1.93 -14.81
CA VAL A 215 -13.01 2.39 -15.30
C VAL A 215 -13.16 3.19 -16.59
N ALA A 216 -13.98 2.70 -17.53
CA ALA A 216 -14.22 3.37 -18.81
C ALA A 216 -14.83 4.76 -18.60
N SER A 217 -15.82 4.86 -17.71
CA SER A 217 -16.45 6.13 -17.31
C SER A 217 -15.43 7.07 -16.67
N HIS A 218 -14.58 6.58 -15.76
CA HIS A 218 -13.56 7.37 -15.09
C HIS A 218 -12.56 8.03 -16.05
N VAL A 219 -12.27 7.38 -17.20
CA VAL A 219 -11.36 7.93 -18.23
C VAL A 219 -12.07 8.53 -19.43
N TYR A 220 -13.38 8.77 -19.32
CA TYR A 220 -14.23 9.35 -20.36
C TYR A 220 -14.11 8.60 -21.70
N LEU A 221 -14.21 7.27 -21.63
CA LEU A 221 -14.24 6.37 -22.79
C LEU A 221 -15.50 5.51 -22.75
N SER A 222 -15.97 5.09 -23.93
CA SER A 222 -16.99 4.05 -23.97
C SER A 222 -16.41 2.71 -23.49
N PRO A 223 -17.20 1.87 -22.79
CA PRO A 223 -16.77 0.54 -22.34
C PRO A 223 -16.15 -0.31 -23.47
N TYR A 224 -16.78 -0.29 -24.65
CA TYR A 224 -16.28 -1.00 -25.82
C TYR A 224 -14.90 -0.52 -26.27
N TYR A 225 -14.70 0.80 -26.34
CA TYR A 225 -13.42 1.37 -26.74
C TYR A 225 -12.34 1.13 -25.69
N PHE A 226 -12.67 1.29 -24.41
CA PHE A 226 -11.76 1.00 -23.31
C PHE A 226 -11.31 -0.47 -23.30
N SER A 227 -12.24 -1.42 -23.48
CA SER A 227 -11.92 -2.85 -23.55
C SER A 227 -10.92 -3.19 -24.66
N LYS A 228 -11.14 -2.64 -25.88
CA LYS A 228 -10.20 -2.80 -27.01
C LYS A 228 -8.84 -2.16 -26.73
N LEU A 229 -8.85 -0.95 -26.17
CA LEU A 229 -7.62 -0.23 -25.84
C LEU A 229 -6.82 -0.99 -24.77
N PHE A 230 -7.47 -1.43 -23.70
CA PHE A 230 -6.85 -2.18 -22.61
C PHE A 230 -6.20 -3.48 -23.09
N LYS A 231 -6.93 -4.26 -23.90
CA LYS A 231 -6.38 -5.49 -24.50
C LYS A 231 -5.20 -5.22 -25.42
N LYS A 232 -5.21 -4.11 -26.15
CA LYS A 232 -4.07 -3.71 -27.00
C LYS A 232 -2.83 -3.38 -26.16
N TYR A 233 -2.99 -2.74 -25.00
CA TYR A 233 -1.87 -2.37 -24.12
C TYR A 233 -1.31 -3.56 -23.32
N HIS A 234 -2.19 -4.40 -22.76
CA HIS A 234 -1.81 -5.47 -21.82
C HIS A 234 -1.83 -6.88 -22.43
N GLY A 235 -2.24 -7.03 -23.69
CA GLY A 235 -2.37 -8.33 -24.38
C GLY A 235 -3.59 -9.16 -23.94
N ILE A 236 -4.09 -8.94 -22.73
CA ILE A 236 -5.23 -9.66 -22.14
C ILE A 236 -6.41 -8.71 -21.85
N GLY A 237 -7.61 -9.29 -21.72
CA GLY A 237 -8.81 -8.52 -21.41
C GLY A 237 -8.80 -7.97 -19.98
N PHE A 238 -9.50 -6.86 -19.77
CA PHE A 238 -9.61 -6.16 -18.48
C PHE A 238 -9.98 -7.09 -17.30
N ASN A 239 -11.08 -7.84 -17.39
CA ASN A 239 -11.53 -8.72 -16.30
C ASN A 239 -10.51 -9.83 -16.00
N ALA A 240 -9.83 -10.35 -17.03
CA ALA A 240 -8.80 -11.37 -16.86
C ALA A 240 -7.57 -10.77 -16.14
N TRP A 241 -7.19 -9.55 -16.50
CA TRP A 241 -6.09 -8.83 -15.86
C TRP A 241 -6.40 -8.50 -14.40
N VAL A 242 -7.58 -7.98 -14.10
CA VAL A 242 -8.02 -7.68 -12.71
C VAL A 242 -8.01 -8.95 -11.87
N ASN A 243 -8.56 -10.05 -12.39
CA ASN A 243 -8.53 -11.33 -11.70
C ASN A 243 -7.10 -11.83 -11.48
N GLN A 244 -6.20 -11.66 -12.44
CA GLN A 244 -4.80 -12.04 -12.28
C GLN A 244 -4.14 -11.27 -11.13
N GLN A 245 -4.37 -9.96 -11.01
CA GLN A 245 -3.83 -9.16 -9.90
C GLN A 245 -4.42 -9.57 -8.55
N ARG A 246 -5.74 -9.81 -8.50
CA ARG A 246 -6.41 -10.33 -7.30
C ARG A 246 -5.86 -11.68 -6.88
N MET A 247 -5.62 -12.59 -7.82
CA MET A 247 -5.05 -13.91 -7.53
C MET A 247 -3.61 -13.82 -7.00
N ALA A 248 -2.79 -12.92 -7.59
CA ALA A 248 -1.46 -12.65 -7.06
C ALA A 248 -1.52 -12.16 -5.61
N SER A 249 -2.39 -11.19 -5.30
CA SER A 249 -2.59 -10.72 -3.92
C SER A 249 -3.14 -11.82 -3.00
N ALA A 250 -4.05 -12.67 -3.49
CA ALA A 250 -4.59 -13.79 -2.72
C ALA A 250 -3.49 -14.77 -2.31
N ARG A 251 -2.56 -15.07 -3.23
CA ARG A 251 -1.42 -15.94 -2.96
C ARG A 251 -0.60 -15.41 -1.78
N GLU A 252 -0.23 -14.13 -1.83
CA GLU A 252 0.57 -13.49 -0.79
C GLU A 252 -0.16 -13.47 0.57
N LEU A 253 -1.45 -13.14 0.58
CA LEU A 253 -2.27 -13.15 1.81
C LEU A 253 -2.43 -14.56 2.39
N LEU A 254 -2.51 -15.60 1.56
CA LEU A 254 -2.60 -16.98 2.03
C LEU A 254 -1.30 -17.48 2.64
N CYS A 255 -0.15 -17.01 2.15
CA CYS A 255 1.17 -17.38 2.65
C CYS A 255 1.52 -16.67 3.96
N HIS A 256 1.07 -15.43 4.14
CA HIS A 256 1.62 -14.54 5.16
C HIS A 256 0.59 -13.96 6.14
N SER A 257 -0.69 -14.35 6.04
CA SER A 257 -1.73 -13.93 6.97
C SER A 257 -2.62 -15.09 7.42
N ASP A 258 -3.17 -14.95 8.63
CA ASP A 258 -4.13 -15.89 9.23
C ASP A 258 -5.58 -15.56 8.88
N TRP A 259 -5.80 -14.59 7.99
CA TRP A 259 -7.14 -14.18 7.60
C TRP A 259 -7.94 -15.37 7.09
N SER A 260 -9.21 -15.45 7.48
CA SER A 260 -10.09 -16.48 6.95
C SER A 260 -10.18 -16.37 5.42
N ILE A 261 -10.39 -17.50 4.72
CA ILE A 261 -10.58 -17.51 3.27
C ILE A 261 -11.71 -16.55 2.84
N ALA A 262 -12.76 -16.44 3.67
CA ALA A 262 -13.85 -15.51 3.45
C ALA A 262 -13.42 -14.03 3.59
N SER A 263 -12.56 -13.71 4.56
CA SER A 263 -12.01 -12.36 4.74
C SER A 263 -11.09 -11.97 3.58
N ILE A 264 -10.23 -12.88 3.13
CA ILE A 264 -9.37 -12.67 1.94
C ILE A 264 -10.21 -12.43 0.70
N ALA A 265 -11.21 -13.27 0.45
CA ALA A 265 -12.12 -13.10 -0.69
C ALA A 265 -12.79 -11.71 -0.68
N ARG A 266 -13.34 -11.31 0.48
CA ARG A 266 -14.00 -10.01 0.63
C ARG A 266 -13.03 -8.85 0.42
N ASN A 267 -11.83 -8.94 0.98
CA ASN A 267 -10.81 -7.90 0.85
C ASN A 267 -10.31 -7.73 -0.59
N LEU A 268 -10.36 -8.79 -1.41
CA LEU A 268 -9.97 -8.75 -2.81
C LEU A 268 -11.13 -8.43 -3.76
N GLY A 269 -12.26 -7.92 -3.24
CA GLY A 269 -13.41 -7.52 -4.05
C GLY A 269 -14.25 -8.68 -4.58
N PHE A 270 -14.19 -9.86 -3.98
CA PHE A 270 -15.11 -10.96 -4.30
C PHE A 270 -16.35 -10.91 -3.42
N SER A 271 -17.51 -10.75 -4.05
CA SER A 271 -18.81 -10.79 -3.37
C SER A 271 -19.13 -12.18 -2.77
N GLN A 272 -18.66 -13.25 -3.43
CA GLN A 272 -18.91 -14.64 -3.00
C GLN A 272 -17.61 -15.42 -2.84
N THR A 273 -17.36 -15.94 -1.63
CA THR A 273 -16.18 -16.75 -1.31
C THR A 273 -16.11 -18.02 -2.17
N SER A 274 -17.25 -18.61 -2.54
CA SER A 274 -17.29 -19.79 -3.42
C SER A 274 -16.74 -19.49 -4.81
N TYR A 275 -17.03 -18.30 -5.35
CA TYR A 275 -16.50 -17.86 -6.64
C TYR A 275 -15.00 -17.59 -6.56
N PHE A 276 -14.54 -16.92 -5.50
CA PHE A 276 -13.11 -16.76 -5.20
C PHE A 276 -12.37 -18.10 -5.20
N CYS A 277 -12.86 -19.09 -4.44
CA CYS A 277 -12.25 -20.41 -4.37
C CYS A 277 -12.18 -21.11 -5.74
N LYS A 278 -13.22 -20.95 -6.56
CA LYS A 278 -13.25 -21.49 -7.93
C LYS A 278 -12.17 -20.86 -8.81
N VAL A 279 -12.08 -19.52 -8.81
CA VAL A 279 -11.08 -18.79 -9.62
C VAL A 279 -9.67 -19.13 -9.15
N PHE A 280 -9.43 -19.13 -7.83
CA PHE A 280 -8.13 -19.48 -7.26
C PHE A 280 -7.68 -20.89 -7.67
N ARG A 281 -8.58 -21.88 -7.59
CA ARG A 281 -8.29 -23.24 -8.03
C ARG A 281 -8.00 -23.34 -9.53
N GLN A 282 -8.68 -22.55 -10.35
CA GLN A 282 -8.37 -22.50 -11.79
C GLN A 282 -6.98 -21.90 -12.07
N THR A 283 -6.56 -20.93 -11.27
CA THR A 283 -5.26 -20.25 -11.44
C THR A 283 -4.10 -21.07 -10.90
N TYR A 284 -4.23 -21.65 -9.69
CA TYR A 284 -3.13 -22.32 -8.98
C TYR A 284 -3.29 -23.85 -8.88
N GLN A 285 -4.31 -24.42 -9.51
CA GLN A 285 -4.63 -25.87 -9.53
C GLN A 285 -4.99 -26.50 -8.17
N VAL A 286 -4.90 -25.75 -7.07
CA VAL A 286 -5.27 -26.18 -5.72
C VAL A 286 -6.25 -25.20 -5.06
N THR A 287 -6.97 -25.64 -4.02
CA THR A 287 -7.87 -24.74 -3.29
C THR A 287 -7.07 -23.76 -2.41
N PRO A 288 -7.62 -22.57 -2.07
CA PRO A 288 -6.95 -21.62 -1.16
C PRO A 288 -6.51 -22.25 0.17
N GLN A 289 -7.33 -23.13 0.74
CA GLN A 289 -7.03 -23.82 2.00
C GLN A 289 -5.89 -24.82 1.86
N VAL A 290 -5.90 -25.63 0.80
CA VAL A 290 -4.79 -26.56 0.51
C VAL A 290 -3.51 -25.80 0.22
N TYR A 291 -3.58 -24.68 -0.52
CA TYR A 291 -2.43 -23.83 -0.80
C TYR A 291 -1.80 -23.29 0.49
N ARG A 292 -2.61 -22.79 1.43
CA ARG A 292 -2.14 -22.33 2.73
C ARG A 292 -1.43 -23.46 3.51
N GLN A 293 -2.02 -24.65 3.55
CA GLN A 293 -1.42 -25.80 4.24
C GLN A 293 -0.06 -26.18 3.66
N GLN A 294 0.05 -26.25 2.31
CA GLN A 294 1.30 -26.57 1.63
C GLN A 294 2.40 -25.55 1.93
N VAL A 295 2.06 -24.26 2.00
CA VAL A 295 3.03 -23.21 2.34
C VAL A 295 3.48 -23.32 3.80
N SER A 296 2.54 -23.59 4.73
CA SER A 296 2.87 -23.82 6.14
C SER A 296 3.75 -25.06 6.35
N GLU A 297 3.49 -26.15 5.63
CA GLU A 297 4.28 -27.39 5.70
C GLU A 297 5.69 -27.22 5.09
N ASN A 298 5.83 -26.50 3.97
CA ASN A 298 7.13 -26.22 3.37
C ASN A 298 7.99 -25.30 4.26
N ALA A 299 7.39 -24.31 4.93
CA ALA A 299 8.10 -23.46 5.89
C ALA A 299 8.62 -24.26 7.11
N ALA A 300 7.89 -25.31 7.53
CA ALA A 300 8.30 -26.20 8.61
C ALA A 300 9.39 -27.22 8.21
N MET A 301 9.54 -27.52 6.91
CA MET A 301 10.59 -28.41 6.39
C MET A 301 11.92 -27.69 6.10
N GLU A 302 11.91 -26.38 5.85
CA GLU A 302 13.14 -25.58 5.69
C GLU A 302 13.80 -25.18 7.03
N THR A 303 13.14 -25.48 8.15
CA THR A 303 13.61 -25.18 9.52
C THR A 303 14.15 -26.40 10.28
N VAL A 304 14.30 -27.55 9.60
CA VAL A 304 14.92 -28.79 10.12
C VAL A 304 16.20 -29.08 9.36
#